data_AF-Q2UR17-F1
#
_entry.id   AF-Q2UR17-F1
#
_cell.length_a   1.000
_cell.length_b   1.000
_cell.length_c   1.000
_cell.angle_alpha   90.00
_cell.angle_beta   90.00
_cell.angle_gamma   90.00
#
_symmetry.space_group_name_H-M   'P 1'
#
loop_
_entity.id
_entity.type
_entity.pdbx_description
1 polymer ?
#
loop_
_entity_poly.entity_id
_entity_poly.type
_entity_poly.pdbx_seq_one_letter_code
_entity_poly.pdbx_strand_id
1 'polypeptide(L)'
;MDTLTTPLKPVKRTTSSAFDVTRKRTLKEAGLRTEEHTNMVGIYLDIDPWTNPQDPEDVILASRRELERRMTVAEARYANPRGKPPNHRIRVYWVFPSEAQTAEEVFKEAWIYNMAFEEILERGKVFGFPVLLDGCCVVDILRTENRGKMENVSVADVGHCSWEDFLSKITRGLMLGFRWVTGLLCAQTPSYSLDSCE
;
A
#
# COMPACT_ATOMS: atom_id res chain seq x y z
N MET A 1 12.99 -18.69 -17.57
CA MET A 1 12.26 -18.91 -16.32
C MET A 1 13.19 -18.50 -15.21
N ASP A 2 12.76 -17.57 -14.35
CA ASP A 2 13.15 -17.40 -12.94
C ASP A 2 12.52 -16.11 -12.43
N THR A 3 11.34 -16.27 -11.84
CA THR A 3 10.58 -15.26 -11.08
C THR A 3 11.35 -14.94 -9.80
N LEU A 4 12.07 -13.81 -9.80
CA LEU A 4 12.70 -13.24 -8.61
C LEU A 4 11.62 -12.68 -7.67
N THR A 5 11.07 -13.58 -6.85
CA THR A 5 10.34 -13.26 -5.62
C THR A 5 11.33 -12.69 -4.61
N THR A 6 11.57 -11.37 -4.62
CA THR A 6 11.95 -10.69 -3.38
C THR A 6 10.70 -10.76 -2.50
N PRO A 7 10.72 -11.47 -1.37
CA PRO A 7 9.51 -12.14 -0.95
C PRO A 7 8.37 -11.26 -0.43
N LEU A 8 8.38 -9.92 -0.44
CA LEU A 8 7.57 -9.14 0.51
C LEU A 8 7.84 -9.68 1.96
N LYS A 9 7.34 -9.06 3.02
CA LYS A 9 7.18 -9.78 4.29
C LYS A 9 5.72 -10.18 4.46
N PRO A 10 5.20 -11.16 3.69
CA PRO A 10 3.88 -11.69 3.95
C PRO A 10 3.96 -12.52 5.23
N VAL A 11 3.05 -12.28 6.15
CA VAL A 11 2.82 -13.21 7.25
C VAL A 11 2.13 -14.43 6.65
N LYS A 12 2.89 -15.46 6.26
CA LYS A 12 2.33 -16.76 5.86
C LYS A 12 1.53 -17.30 7.05
N ARG A 13 0.20 -17.30 6.95
CA ARG A 13 -0.66 -17.96 7.94
C ARG A 13 -0.76 -19.43 7.60
N THR A 14 -0.34 -20.28 8.53
CA THR A 14 -0.32 -21.75 8.39
C THR A 14 -1.72 -22.36 8.33
N THR A 15 -2.77 -21.60 8.70
CA THR A 15 -4.17 -22.05 8.69
C THR A 15 -5.09 -20.93 8.20
N SER A 16 -5.81 -21.20 7.10
CA SER A 16 -6.91 -20.36 6.62
C SER A 16 -8.09 -20.52 7.58
N SER A 17 -8.35 -19.53 8.44
CA SER A 17 -9.52 -19.56 9.32
C SER A 17 -10.82 -19.29 8.53
N ALA A 18 -11.98 -19.73 9.04
CA ALA A 18 -13.28 -19.39 8.43
C ALA A 18 -13.54 -17.87 8.41
N PHE A 19 -12.95 -17.15 9.35
CA PHE A 19 -12.96 -15.70 9.40
C PHE A 19 -12.17 -15.08 8.23
N ASP A 20 -10.99 -15.61 7.92
CA ASP A 20 -10.18 -15.17 6.77
C ASP A 20 -10.90 -15.44 5.43
N VAL A 21 -11.61 -16.56 5.31
CA VAL A 21 -12.39 -16.88 4.10
C VAL A 21 -13.52 -15.87 3.90
N THR A 22 -14.24 -15.53 4.98
CA THR A 22 -15.34 -14.55 4.94
C THR A 22 -14.81 -13.18 4.59
N ARG A 23 -13.75 -12.73 5.26
CA ARG A 23 -13.05 -11.47 4.95
C ARG A 23 -12.63 -11.40 3.49
N LYS A 24 -11.89 -12.40 2.99
CA LYS A 24 -11.41 -12.42 1.60
C LYS A 24 -12.56 -12.42 0.60
N ARG A 25 -13.68 -13.08 0.91
CA ARG A 25 -14.89 -13.03 0.09
C ARG A 25 -15.45 -11.62 0.04
N THR A 26 -15.65 -10.96 1.18
CA THR A 26 -16.13 -9.58 1.25
C THR A 26 -15.26 -8.62 0.43
N LEU A 27 -13.94 -8.71 0.57
CA LEU A 27 -13.01 -7.87 -0.18
C LEU A 27 -13.04 -8.16 -1.70
N LYS A 28 -13.14 -9.44 -2.10
CA LYS A 28 -13.31 -9.82 -3.52
C LYS A 28 -14.64 -9.31 -4.11
N GLU A 29 -15.72 -9.39 -3.34
CA GLU A 29 -17.05 -8.87 -3.73
C GLU A 29 -17.04 -7.34 -3.88
N ALA A 30 -16.26 -6.64 -3.06
CA ALA A 30 -16.00 -5.21 -3.21
C ALA A 30 -15.09 -4.87 -4.42
N GLY A 31 -14.51 -5.89 -5.07
CA GLY A 31 -13.67 -5.76 -6.26
C GLY A 31 -12.17 -5.72 -5.98
N LEU A 32 -11.72 -5.95 -4.74
CA LEU A 32 -10.30 -5.94 -4.40
C LEU A 32 -9.62 -7.27 -4.73
N ARG A 33 -8.32 -7.23 -5.03
CA ARG A 33 -7.52 -8.44 -5.22
C ARG A 33 -7.08 -8.94 -3.85
N THR A 34 -7.33 -10.22 -3.54
CA THR A 34 -6.80 -10.85 -2.31
C THR A 34 -6.04 -12.11 -2.68
N GLU A 35 -4.88 -12.30 -2.07
CA GLU A 35 -4.10 -13.53 -2.23
C GLU A 35 -4.64 -14.65 -1.34
N GLU A 36 -4.52 -15.90 -1.78
CA GLU A 36 -5.13 -17.04 -1.11
C GLU A 36 -4.36 -17.46 0.16
N HIS A 37 -3.03 -17.43 0.10
CA HIS A 37 -2.15 -17.97 1.15
C HIS A 37 -1.48 -16.91 2.04
N THR A 38 -1.69 -15.64 1.74
CA THR A 38 -1.15 -14.50 2.48
C THR A 38 -2.28 -13.55 2.87
N ASN A 39 -1.97 -12.53 3.65
CA ASN A 39 -2.85 -11.41 3.95
C ASN A 39 -2.68 -10.23 2.98
N MET A 40 -2.04 -10.46 1.83
CA MET A 40 -1.83 -9.42 0.82
C MET A 40 -3.15 -9.03 0.16
N VAL A 41 -3.39 -7.73 0.10
CA VAL A 41 -4.49 -7.12 -0.63
C VAL A 41 -3.90 -6.22 -1.71
N GLY A 42 -4.52 -6.26 -2.89
CA GLY A 42 -4.16 -5.44 -4.03
C GLY A 42 -5.31 -4.52 -4.43
N ILE A 43 -5.01 -3.24 -4.63
CA ILE A 43 -5.95 -2.24 -5.14
C ILE A 43 -5.44 -1.67 -6.47
N TYR A 44 -6.37 -1.23 -7.30
CA TYR A 44 -6.07 -0.54 -8.55
C TYR A 44 -6.61 0.87 -8.49
N LEU A 45 -5.73 1.84 -8.74
CA LEU A 45 -6.07 3.25 -8.84
C LEU A 45 -5.94 3.65 -10.30
N ASP A 46 -7.05 4.03 -10.92
CA ASP A 46 -7.01 4.67 -12.23
C ASP A 46 -6.75 6.15 -11.94
N ILE A 47 -5.56 6.67 -12.21
CA ILE A 47 -5.17 8.07 -11.99
C ILE A 47 -5.33 8.90 -13.27
N ASP A 48 -5.18 10.22 -13.17
CA ASP A 48 -5.43 11.13 -14.27
C ASP A 48 -4.53 10.87 -15.49
N PRO A 49 -5.03 11.08 -16.72
CA PRO A 49 -4.28 10.81 -17.95
C PRO A 49 -3.12 11.79 -18.18
N TRP A 50 -3.12 12.95 -17.51
CA TRP A 50 -2.05 13.95 -17.58
C TRP A 50 -0.94 13.73 -16.54
N THR A 51 -1.07 12.75 -15.66
CA THR A 51 0.00 12.41 -14.71
C THR A 51 1.24 11.93 -15.47
N ASN A 52 2.40 12.53 -15.16
CA ASN A 52 3.68 12.10 -15.68
C ASN A 52 4.09 10.77 -15.02
N PRO A 53 4.07 9.66 -15.76
CA PRO A 53 4.39 8.33 -15.23
C PRO A 53 5.86 8.10 -14.87
N GLN A 54 6.75 8.99 -15.34
CA GLN A 54 8.18 8.95 -15.04
C GLN A 54 8.51 9.80 -13.81
N ASP A 55 7.54 10.56 -13.31
CA ASP A 55 7.66 11.39 -12.12
C ASP A 55 6.97 10.69 -10.94
N PRO A 56 7.74 10.16 -9.98
CA PRO A 56 7.20 9.48 -8.81
C PRO A 56 6.33 10.39 -7.96
N GLU A 57 6.66 11.68 -7.86
CA GLU A 57 5.91 12.66 -7.09
C GLU A 57 4.52 12.85 -7.68
N ASP A 58 4.43 13.03 -9.00
CA ASP A 58 3.14 13.18 -9.69
C ASP A 58 2.28 11.90 -9.59
N VAL A 59 2.89 10.72 -9.68
CA VAL A 59 2.17 9.43 -9.54
C VAL A 59 1.66 9.21 -8.12
N ILE A 60 2.47 9.49 -7.10
CA ILE A 60 2.08 9.34 -5.69
C ILE A 60 0.99 10.37 -5.32
N LEU A 61 1.14 11.62 -5.76
CA LEU A 61 0.14 12.68 -5.55
C LEU A 61 -1.18 12.38 -6.27
N ALA A 62 -1.14 11.91 -7.51
CA ALA A 62 -2.34 11.52 -8.24
C ALA A 62 -3.02 10.29 -7.61
N SER A 63 -2.22 9.34 -7.10
CA SER A 63 -2.73 8.20 -6.32
C SER A 63 -3.43 8.67 -5.06
N ARG A 64 -2.87 9.65 -4.34
CA ARG A 64 -3.48 10.25 -3.14
C ARG A 64 -4.88 10.81 -3.44
N ARG A 65 -5.01 11.63 -4.48
CA ARG A 65 -6.31 12.21 -4.88
C ARG A 65 -7.34 11.14 -5.20
N GLU A 66 -6.93 10.07 -5.89
CA GLU A 66 -7.82 8.93 -6.17
C GLU A 66 -8.19 8.16 -4.90
N LEU A 67 -7.27 7.97 -3.94
CA LEU A 67 -7.56 7.38 -2.63
C LEU A 67 -8.58 8.23 -1.84
N GLU A 68 -8.37 9.55 -1.77
CA GLU A 68 -9.30 10.51 -1.16
C GLU A 68 -10.71 10.39 -1.76
N ARG A 69 -10.79 10.34 -3.09
CA ARG A 69 -12.06 10.18 -3.82
C ARG A 69 -12.74 8.86 -3.48
N ARG A 70 -11.99 7.76 -3.40
CA ARG A 70 -12.49 6.41 -3.10
C ARG A 70 -12.95 6.27 -1.64
N MET A 71 -12.36 7.00 -0.71
CA MET A 71 -12.79 7.02 0.70
C MET A 71 -14.02 7.89 0.93
N THR A 72 -14.26 8.90 0.10
CA THR A 72 -15.35 9.89 0.28
C THR A 72 -16.59 9.60 -0.57
N VAL A 73 -16.45 8.90 -1.69
CA VAL A 73 -17.56 8.57 -2.60
C VAL A 73 -17.89 7.09 -2.48
N ALA A 74 -19.14 6.77 -2.14
CA ALA A 74 -19.64 5.40 -2.16
C ALA A 74 -19.69 4.89 -3.61
N GLU A 75 -18.66 4.17 -4.04
CA GLU A 75 -18.63 3.53 -5.35
C GLU A 75 -19.25 2.14 -5.32
N ALA A 76 -19.98 1.80 -6.38
CA ALA A 76 -20.61 0.49 -6.50
C ALA A 76 -19.59 -0.67 -6.55
N ARG A 77 -18.36 -0.44 -7.06
CA ARG A 77 -17.25 -1.41 -7.12
C ARG A 77 -15.89 -0.69 -7.14
N TYR A 78 -14.92 -1.22 -6.39
CA TYR A 78 -13.63 -0.56 -6.19
C TYR A 78 -12.52 -0.97 -7.17
N ALA A 79 -12.69 -2.00 -7.99
CA ALA A 79 -11.78 -2.25 -9.11
C ALA A 79 -12.41 -2.99 -10.29
N ASN A 80 -11.88 -2.68 -11.48
CA ASN A 80 -11.99 -3.54 -12.66
C ASN A 80 -10.59 -3.86 -13.19
N PRO A 81 -9.95 -4.95 -12.72
CA PRO A 81 -8.60 -5.34 -13.16
C PRO A 81 -8.53 -5.78 -14.63
N ARG A 82 -9.67 -6.12 -15.25
CA ARG A 82 -9.73 -6.74 -16.59
C ARG A 82 -10.14 -5.78 -17.70
N GLY A 83 -10.57 -4.56 -17.36
CA GLY A 83 -10.92 -3.53 -18.34
C GLY A 83 -9.75 -2.59 -18.63
N LYS A 84 -9.72 -1.99 -19.82
CA LYS A 84 -8.91 -0.78 -20.05
C LYS A 84 -9.38 0.30 -19.07
N PRO A 85 -8.48 1.07 -18.45
CA PRO A 85 -8.88 2.22 -17.66
C PRO A 85 -9.77 3.14 -18.51
N PRO A 86 -10.86 3.68 -17.95
CA PRO A 86 -11.71 4.60 -18.69
C PRO A 86 -10.93 5.87 -19.05
N ASN A 87 -11.34 6.56 -20.11
CA ASN A 87 -10.85 7.91 -20.45
C ASN A 87 -9.31 8.03 -20.53
N HIS A 88 -8.62 6.98 -21.00
CA HIS A 88 -7.15 6.95 -21.10
C HIS A 88 -6.40 7.13 -19.77
N ARG A 89 -7.08 6.91 -18.63
CA ARG A 89 -6.47 6.98 -17.30
C ARG A 89 -5.30 6.01 -17.18
N ILE A 90 -4.33 6.36 -16.34
CA ILE A 90 -3.18 5.51 -16.06
C ILE A 90 -3.56 4.59 -14.90
N ARG A 91 -3.27 3.30 -14.98
CA ARG A 91 -3.56 2.37 -13.87
C ARG A 91 -2.32 2.13 -13.03
N VAL A 92 -2.42 2.49 -11.76
CA VAL A 92 -1.44 2.19 -10.71
C VAL A 92 -1.96 1.03 -9.88
N TYR A 93 -1.07 0.09 -9.61
CA TYR A 93 -1.34 -1.09 -8.80
C TYR A 93 -0.59 -0.98 -7.49
N TRP A 94 -1.31 -1.18 -6.38
CA TRP A 94 -0.75 -1.16 -5.03
C TRP A 94 -1.00 -2.53 -4.40
N VAL A 95 0.00 -3.08 -3.71
CA VAL A 95 -0.09 -4.36 -2.99
C VAL A 95 0.55 -4.23 -1.63
N PHE A 96 -0.16 -4.59 -0.59
CA PHE A 96 0.34 -4.50 0.78
C PHE A 96 -0.34 -5.53 1.70
N PRO A 97 0.30 -5.92 2.80
CA PRO A 97 -0.35 -6.75 3.82
C PRO A 97 -1.45 -5.94 4.51
N SER A 98 -2.61 -6.56 4.70
CA SER A 98 -3.80 -5.91 5.25
C SER A 98 -4.61 -6.89 6.07
N GLU A 99 -5.17 -6.43 7.20
CA GLU A 99 -6.19 -7.16 7.97
C GLU A 99 -7.58 -6.50 7.94
N ALA A 100 -7.72 -5.41 7.17
CA ALA A 100 -8.97 -4.72 6.93
C ALA A 100 -10.12 -5.68 6.57
N GLN A 101 -11.28 -5.50 7.20
CA GLN A 101 -12.49 -6.27 6.97
C GLN A 101 -13.33 -5.70 5.82
N THR A 102 -13.17 -4.41 5.56
CA THR A 102 -13.93 -3.68 4.53
C THR A 102 -13.00 -3.07 3.49
N ALA A 103 -13.54 -2.75 2.31
CA ALA A 103 -12.78 -2.05 1.29
C ALA A 103 -12.36 -0.64 1.76
N GLU A 104 -13.24 0.07 2.47
CA GLU A 104 -12.93 1.38 3.04
C GLU A 104 -11.69 1.33 3.94
N GLU A 105 -11.60 0.34 4.83
CA GLU A 105 -10.42 0.12 5.67
C GLU A 105 -9.17 -0.19 4.83
N VAL A 106 -9.27 -0.94 3.73
CA VAL A 106 -8.14 -1.16 2.82
C VAL A 106 -7.66 0.15 2.20
N PHE A 107 -8.57 1.01 1.75
CA PHE A 107 -8.19 2.32 1.17
C PHE A 107 -7.57 3.25 2.21
N LYS A 108 -8.04 3.18 3.45
CA LYS A 108 -7.43 3.87 4.60
C LYS A 108 -6.03 3.37 4.92
N GLU A 109 -5.77 2.07 4.83
CA GLU A 109 -4.42 1.52 4.97
C GLU A 109 -3.52 1.93 3.79
N ALA A 110 -4.03 1.91 2.56
CA ALA A 110 -3.30 2.38 1.38
C ALA A 110 -2.90 3.86 1.50
N TRP A 111 -3.76 4.68 2.10
CA TRP A 111 -3.47 6.08 2.41
C TRP A 111 -2.23 6.25 3.29
N ILE A 112 -2.05 5.38 4.29
CA ILE A 112 -0.87 5.42 5.18
C ILE A 112 0.41 5.11 4.41
N TYR A 113 0.38 4.09 3.54
CA TYR A 113 1.52 3.82 2.66
C TYR A 113 1.79 4.97 1.69
N ASN A 114 0.75 5.63 1.17
CA ASN A 114 0.91 6.79 0.30
C ASN A 114 1.63 7.96 1.03
N MET A 115 1.24 8.29 2.26
CA MET A 115 1.93 9.31 3.07
C MET A 115 3.41 8.96 3.30
N ALA A 116 3.76 7.68 3.42
CA ALA A 116 5.15 7.26 3.57
C ALA A 116 5.97 7.56 2.32
N PHE A 117 5.41 7.26 1.14
CA PHE A 117 6.05 7.62 -0.13
C PHE A 117 6.17 9.14 -0.32
N GLU A 118 5.15 9.91 0.06
CA GLU A 118 5.21 11.38 0.04
C GLU A 118 6.35 11.90 0.92
N GLU A 119 6.46 11.44 2.17
CA GLU A 119 7.53 11.89 3.07
C GLU A 119 8.93 11.51 2.53
N ILE A 120 9.06 10.35 1.89
CA ILE A 120 10.31 9.92 1.24
C ILE A 120 10.69 10.88 0.10
N LEU A 121 9.73 11.27 -0.73
CA LEU A 121 9.94 12.19 -1.86
C LEU A 121 10.24 13.62 -1.39
N GLU A 122 9.50 14.13 -0.40
CA GLU A 122 9.70 15.47 0.18
C GLU A 122 11.11 15.66 0.76
N ARG A 123 11.72 14.57 1.23
CA ARG A 123 13.08 14.56 1.78
C ARG A 123 14.17 14.38 0.71
N GLY A 124 13.77 14.35 -0.56
CA GLY A 124 14.66 14.35 -1.72
C GLY A 124 15.12 12.97 -2.19
N LYS A 125 14.54 11.87 -1.67
CA LYS A 125 14.86 10.53 -2.16
C LYS A 125 14.02 10.20 -3.39
N VAL A 126 14.68 10.11 -4.54
CA VAL A 126 14.07 9.75 -5.83
C VAL A 126 14.07 8.23 -6.00
N PHE A 127 12.97 7.68 -6.54
CA PHE A 127 12.84 6.26 -6.88
C PHE A 127 12.03 6.05 -8.16
N GLY A 128 12.25 4.96 -8.89
CA GLY A 128 11.43 4.55 -10.04
C GLY A 128 10.35 3.52 -9.70
N PHE A 129 9.38 3.31 -10.60
CA PHE A 129 8.41 2.21 -10.51
C PHE A 129 8.87 0.97 -11.32
N PRO A 130 8.70 -0.26 -10.82
CA PRO A 130 8.05 -0.61 -9.56
C PRO A 130 8.91 -0.31 -8.32
N VAL A 131 8.27 0.09 -7.22
CA VAL A 131 8.92 0.42 -5.95
C VAL A 131 8.36 -0.43 -4.80
N LEU A 132 9.22 -0.84 -3.87
CA LEU A 132 8.93 -1.58 -2.65
C LEU A 132 9.29 -0.74 -1.42
N LEU A 133 8.29 -0.38 -0.62
CA LEU A 133 8.43 0.33 0.64
C LEU A 133 8.53 -0.67 1.80
N ASP A 134 9.59 -0.54 2.61
CA ASP A 134 9.84 -1.28 3.85
C ASP A 134 9.67 -2.81 3.75
N GLY A 135 9.84 -3.34 2.53
CA GLY A 135 9.64 -4.75 2.25
C GLY A 135 8.17 -5.22 2.29
N CYS A 136 7.18 -4.33 2.38
CA CYS A 136 5.77 -4.70 2.58
C CYS A 136 4.80 -4.11 1.56
N CYS A 137 5.04 -2.91 1.03
CA CYS A 137 4.12 -2.28 0.08
C CYS A 137 4.77 -2.09 -1.30
N VAL A 138 4.18 -2.68 -2.34
CA VAL A 138 4.58 -2.49 -3.73
C VAL A 138 3.65 -1.51 -4.41
N VAL A 139 4.24 -0.57 -5.15
CA VAL A 139 3.54 0.30 -6.10
C VAL A 139 4.14 0.12 -7.48
N ASP A 140 3.29 -0.10 -8.48
CA ASP A 140 3.69 -0.25 -9.88
C ASP A 140 2.70 0.41 -10.83
N ILE A 141 3.18 0.86 -11.98
CA ILE A 141 2.35 1.39 -13.06
C ILE A 141 2.14 0.27 -14.08
N LEU A 142 0.89 -0.15 -14.28
CA LEU A 142 0.55 -1.21 -15.23
C LEU A 142 0.68 -0.69 -16.67
N ARG A 143 1.91 -0.75 -17.20
CA ARG A 143 2.27 -0.44 -18.59
C ARG A 143 2.72 -1.70 -19.29
N THR A 144 2.45 -1.79 -20.59
CA THR A 144 2.89 -2.90 -21.46
C THR A 144 4.41 -3.04 -21.55
N GLU A 145 5.17 -2.02 -21.15
CA GLU A 145 6.61 -1.90 -21.43
C GLU A 145 7.49 -1.81 -20.17
N ASN A 146 6.90 -1.69 -18.96
CA ASN A 146 7.70 -1.55 -17.74
C ASN A 146 8.20 -2.92 -17.26
N ARG A 147 9.46 -3.21 -17.56
CA ARG A 147 10.26 -4.29 -16.94
C ARG A 147 11.42 -3.72 -16.12
N GLY A 148 11.15 -2.63 -15.40
CA GLY A 148 12.13 -2.03 -14.49
C GLY A 148 12.52 -3.00 -13.38
N LYS A 149 13.74 -2.87 -12.86
CA LYS A 149 14.11 -3.54 -11.61
C LYS A 149 13.34 -2.87 -10.48
N MET A 150 12.81 -3.67 -9.56
CA MET A 150 12.10 -3.15 -8.39
C MET A 150 13.07 -2.40 -7.48
N GLU A 151 12.79 -1.13 -7.21
CA GLU A 151 13.55 -0.31 -6.29
C GLU A 151 13.05 -0.48 -4.86
N ASN A 152 13.95 -0.35 -3.88
CA ASN A 152 13.61 -0.48 -2.47
C ASN A 152 13.80 0.86 -1.76
N VAL A 153 12.76 1.29 -1.06
CA VAL A 153 12.77 2.48 -0.21
C VAL A 153 12.25 2.13 1.17
N SER A 154 12.61 2.93 2.15
CA SER A 154 12.28 2.74 3.56
C SER A 154 12.02 4.08 4.21
N VAL A 155 11.09 4.14 5.16
CA VAL A 155 10.95 5.31 6.05
C VAL A 155 12.23 5.58 6.86
N ALA A 156 13.10 4.58 7.02
CA ALA A 156 14.41 4.75 7.65
C ALA A 156 15.36 5.61 6.81
N ASP A 157 15.17 5.66 5.49
CA ASP A 157 15.94 6.55 4.61
C ASP A 157 15.70 8.04 4.92
N VAL A 158 14.61 8.35 5.61
CA VAL A 158 14.19 9.71 5.94
C VAL A 158 14.11 9.99 7.45
N GLY A 159 14.77 9.15 8.25
CA GLY A 159 15.02 9.41 9.66
C GLY A 159 14.00 8.82 10.64
N HIS A 160 13.12 7.93 10.19
CA HIS A 160 12.33 7.09 11.11
C HIS A 160 13.12 5.85 11.54
N CYS A 161 12.96 5.42 12.79
CA CYS A 161 13.68 4.24 13.28
C CYS A 161 13.13 2.93 12.69
N SER A 162 11.83 2.90 12.39
CA SER A 162 11.13 1.77 11.80
C SER A 162 9.78 2.19 11.21
N TRP A 163 9.10 1.25 10.55
CA TRP A 163 7.71 1.43 10.12
C TRP A 163 6.78 1.75 11.31
N GLU A 164 6.96 1.09 12.45
CA GLU A 164 6.17 1.33 13.67
C GLU A 164 6.42 2.73 14.24
N ASP A 165 7.66 3.22 14.20
CA ASP A 165 8.00 4.59 14.58
C ASP A 165 7.27 5.60 13.69
N PHE A 166 7.32 5.41 12.37
CA PHE A 166 6.59 6.21 11.39
C PHE A 166 5.08 6.24 11.68
N LEU A 167 4.46 5.07 11.85
CA LEU A 167 3.03 4.95 12.18
C LEU A 167 2.68 5.71 13.46
N SER A 168 3.54 5.63 14.49
CA SER A 168 3.32 6.31 15.76
C SER A 168 3.28 7.84 15.63
N LYS A 169 4.10 8.40 14.73
CA LYS A 169 4.18 9.84 14.47
C LYS A 169 2.99 10.33 13.64
N ILE A 170 2.59 9.57 12.63
CA ILE A 170 1.41 9.91 11.83
C ILE A 170 0.12 9.78 12.63
N THR A 171 -0.02 8.75 13.47
CA THR A 171 -1.23 8.57 14.30
C THR A 171 -1.42 9.74 15.27
N ARG A 172 -0.32 10.29 15.80
CA ARG A 172 -0.35 11.51 16.63
C ARG A 172 -0.75 12.75 15.83
N GLY A 173 -0.36 12.86 14.55
CA GLY A 173 -0.78 13.93 13.65
C GLY A 173 -2.24 13.80 13.18
N LEU A 174 -2.69 12.59 12.86
CA LEU A 174 -4.05 12.31 12.38
C LEU A 174 -5.12 12.46 13.47
N MET A 175 -4.81 12.19 14.75
CA MET A 175 -5.74 12.43 15.86
C MET A 175 -6.17 13.90 16.02
N LEU A 176 -5.48 14.85 15.37
CA LEU A 176 -5.86 16.27 15.35
C LEU A 176 -6.77 16.65 14.17
N GLY A 177 -6.93 15.79 13.15
CA GLY A 177 -7.69 16.11 11.93
C GLY A 177 -8.81 15.13 11.58
N PHE A 178 -8.73 13.86 12.01
CA PHE A 178 -9.74 12.84 11.75
C PHE A 178 -9.80 11.89 12.95
N ARG A 179 -11.02 11.54 13.38
CA ARG A 179 -11.23 10.63 14.52
C ARG A 179 -10.90 9.19 14.08
N TRP A 180 -9.67 8.73 14.30
CA TRP A 180 -9.16 7.47 13.76
C TRP A 180 -9.28 6.25 14.69
N VAL A 181 -9.45 5.13 14.00
CA VAL A 181 -9.57 3.74 14.45
C VAL A 181 -8.30 3.30 15.16
N THR A 182 -8.42 2.95 16.43
CA THR A 182 -7.37 2.25 17.18
C THR A 182 -7.47 0.76 16.94
N GLY A 183 -6.43 0.17 16.32
CA GLY A 183 -6.15 -1.26 16.40
C GLY A 183 -5.60 -1.86 15.11
N LEU A 184 -4.42 -2.50 15.24
CA LEU A 184 -3.78 -3.44 14.29
C LEU A 184 -3.12 -2.79 13.05
N LEU A 185 -1.93 -3.15 12.55
CA LEU A 185 -1.00 -4.25 12.83
C LEU A 185 0.38 -3.92 12.21
N CYS A 186 1.40 -3.82 13.04
CA CYS A 186 2.76 -4.25 12.72
C CYS A 186 3.42 -4.62 14.06
N ALA A 187 2.96 -5.72 14.65
CA ALA A 187 3.55 -6.24 15.89
C ALA A 187 3.32 -7.74 15.93
N GLN A 188 4.36 -8.49 15.56
CA GLN A 188 4.83 -9.68 16.28
C GLN A 188 6.07 -10.23 15.57
N THR A 189 7.24 -9.81 16.02
CA THR A 189 8.42 -10.69 16.06
C THR A 189 8.89 -10.78 17.52
N PRO A 190 9.19 -11.98 18.03
CA PRO A 190 9.65 -12.14 19.40
C PRO A 190 11.11 -11.67 19.53
N SER A 191 11.37 -10.97 20.64
CA SER A 191 12.65 -10.88 21.36
C SER A 191 13.95 -10.86 20.55
N TYR A 192 14.58 -9.68 20.47
CA TYR A 192 15.99 -9.55 20.85
C TYR A 192 16.14 -8.31 21.71
N SER A 193 16.38 -8.54 23.00
CA SER A 193 17.09 -7.62 23.88
C SER A 193 18.45 -7.30 23.26
N LEU A 194 18.80 -6.01 23.19
CA LEU A 194 20.14 -5.49 23.49
C LEU A 194 20.03 -3.96 23.60
N ASP A 195 20.05 -3.51 24.84
CA ASP A 195 20.72 -2.34 25.40
C ASP A 195 21.05 -1.12 24.49
N SER A 196 20.51 0.02 24.94
CA SER A 196 21.20 1.32 25.04
C SER A 196 21.64 2.03 23.75
N CYS A 197 20.91 3.07 23.39
CA CYS A 197 21.47 4.23 22.68
C CYS A 197 21.52 5.42 23.65
N GLU A 198 22.73 5.81 24.04
CA GLU A 198 23.07 7.19 24.42
C GLU A 198 23.13 8.09 23.19
#